data_AF-A0A654I9X8-F1
#
_entry.id   AF-A0A654I9X8-F1
#
_cell.length_a   1.000
_cell.length_b   1.000
_cell.length_c   1.000
_cell.angle_alpha   90.00
_cell.angle_beta   90.00
_cell.angle_gamma   90.00
#
_symmetry.space_group_name_H-M   'P 1'
#
loop_
_entity.id
_entity.type
_entity.pdbx_description
1 polymer ?
#
loop_
_entity_poly.entity_id
_entity_poly.type
_entity_poly.pdbx_seq_one_letter_code
_entity_poly.pdbx_strand_id
1 'polypeptide(L)'
;MKKLLTVLGSLMISASGASLVVACNKPTTNTTQPTNNTNTPTTPSGSMNNNEGQPKPTPRPYSKSEWDNIFKYSITGWDIESHTEKQPKQPETKLPKFPKQNLEVGTYSKKEVLDNSSFHKTIKTKVAELLKIDAKTLTVVDVYYDEQSGEANVKSTLYSDVLKVKFVVKTQPNKPILVGSYTRSQILDHTSFYKSIKTNLAKEFKISEMDIKIIGIYYDGKTGGGVAKSPRTNLIKFEFKVLAENKTTVVKDLNVGEYTKNEILDNSNFYKKVKKILAKKLNIDESKITISDVTYEDKSGEGTIRSTQLDKELKFTFTLK
;
A
#
# COMPACT_ATOMS: atom_id res chain seq x y z
N MET A 1 27.43 2.64 44.25
CA MET A 1 26.38 1.92 43.50
C MET A 1 27.07 1.25 42.32
N LYS A 2 27.40 -0.06 42.41
CA LYS A 2 26.58 -1.18 41.90
C LYS A 2 26.19 -0.93 40.42
N LYS A 3 26.55 -1.70 39.39
CA LYS A 3 27.23 -2.99 39.15
C LYS A 3 27.64 -2.94 37.64
N LEU A 4 28.82 -3.41 37.21
CA LEU A 4 29.08 -4.76 36.67
C LEU A 4 28.10 -5.15 35.52
N LEU A 5 28.46 -5.73 34.38
CA LEU A 5 29.64 -6.44 33.89
C LEU A 5 29.36 -6.81 32.41
N THR A 6 30.40 -6.81 31.56
CA THR A 6 30.81 -7.74 30.48
C THR A 6 29.82 -8.71 29.77
N VAL A 7 30.22 -9.09 28.54
CA VAL A 7 29.91 -10.30 27.73
C VAL A 7 28.87 -10.04 26.63
N LEU A 8 29.22 -9.74 25.36
CA LEU A 8 29.94 -10.57 24.37
C LEU A 8 29.51 -12.05 24.40
N GLY A 9 28.26 -12.32 24.00
CA GLY A 9 27.74 -13.66 23.80
C GLY A 9 27.14 -13.81 22.40
N SER A 10 27.93 -14.38 21.50
CA SER A 10 27.51 -15.31 20.43
C SER A 10 26.11 -15.12 19.84
N LEU A 11 26.04 -14.43 18.68
CA LEU A 11 24.96 -14.65 17.73
C LEU A 11 25.14 -16.06 17.15
N MET A 12 24.49 -17.04 17.79
CA MET A 12 24.36 -18.40 17.25
C MET A 12 23.63 -18.32 15.92
N ILE A 13 24.33 -18.72 14.86
CA ILE A 13 23.74 -19.20 13.61
C ILE A 13 23.09 -20.54 13.95
N SER A 14 21.76 -20.60 13.97
CA SER A 14 21.02 -21.85 13.79
C SER A 14 20.35 -21.84 12.44
N ALA A 15 20.80 -22.77 11.62
CA ALA A 15 20.35 -23.02 10.28
C ALA A 15 18.95 -23.67 10.27
N SER A 16 18.26 -23.46 9.15
CA SER A 16 17.32 -24.38 8.51
C SER A 16 15.98 -24.68 9.20
N GLY A 17 14.91 -24.08 8.66
CA GLY A 17 13.55 -24.61 8.71
C GLY A 17 12.75 -23.98 7.57
N ALA A 18 12.39 -24.78 6.57
CA ALA A 18 11.84 -24.36 5.29
C ALA A 18 10.60 -23.45 5.40
N SER A 19 10.62 -22.30 4.72
CA SER A 19 9.40 -21.57 4.39
C SER A 19 8.74 -22.27 3.19
N LEU A 20 7.74 -23.11 3.45
CA LEU A 20 6.79 -23.52 2.42
C LEU A 20 5.94 -22.30 2.06
N VAL A 21 6.19 -21.76 0.86
CA VAL A 21 5.30 -20.81 0.20
C VAL A 21 4.13 -21.60 -0.36
N VAL A 22 2.94 -21.44 0.22
CA VAL A 22 1.69 -21.86 -0.43
C VAL A 22 1.27 -20.70 -1.34
N ALA A 23 1.63 -20.80 -2.62
CA ALA A 23 1.03 -19.98 -3.67
C ALA A 23 -0.30 -20.61 -4.09
N CYS A 24 -1.34 -19.78 -4.14
CA CYS A 24 -2.71 -20.16 -4.48
C CYS A 24 -2.81 -20.70 -5.92
N ASN A 25 -3.56 -21.79 -6.06
CA ASN A 25 -4.09 -22.32 -7.31
C ASN A 25 -4.78 -21.24 -8.16
N LYS A 26 -4.48 -21.23 -9.46
CA LYS A 26 -5.42 -20.75 -10.49
C LYS A 26 -6.20 -21.95 -11.03
N PRO A 27 -7.53 -21.86 -11.23
CA PRO A 27 -8.33 -22.94 -11.75
C PRO A 27 -8.24 -23.02 -13.28
N THR A 28 -7.97 -24.21 -13.81
CA THR A 28 -8.07 -24.54 -15.23
C THR A 28 -9.47 -25.10 -15.53
N THR A 29 -10.07 -24.60 -16.60
CA THR A 29 -11.42 -24.90 -17.09
C THR A 29 -11.57 -26.31 -17.70
N ASN A 30 -12.76 -26.91 -17.51
CA ASN A 30 -13.23 -28.20 -18.04
C ASN A 30 -13.43 -28.23 -19.57
N THR A 31 -13.30 -29.41 -20.22
CA THR A 31 -14.33 -29.99 -21.13
C THR A 31 -14.09 -31.50 -21.49
N THR A 32 -15.11 -32.36 -21.23
CA THR A 32 -15.68 -33.54 -21.99
C THR A 32 -14.78 -34.62 -22.66
N GLN A 33 -15.09 -35.93 -22.78
CA GLN A 33 -16.14 -36.91 -22.39
C GLN A 33 -15.58 -38.36 -22.72
N PRO A 34 -16.29 -39.49 -22.43
CA PRO A 34 -15.76 -40.86 -22.29
C PRO A 34 -15.88 -41.77 -23.53
N THR A 35 -15.26 -42.96 -23.48
CA THR A 35 -15.65 -44.14 -24.28
C THR A 35 -15.64 -45.44 -23.46
N ASN A 36 -16.74 -46.18 -23.56
CA ASN A 36 -17.02 -47.50 -22.95
C ASN A 36 -16.16 -48.63 -23.56
N ASN A 37 -15.94 -49.70 -22.79
CA ASN A 37 -16.47 -51.03 -23.17
C ASN A 37 -16.49 -52.06 -22.02
N THR A 38 -17.72 -52.50 -21.80
CA THR A 38 -18.32 -53.69 -21.18
C THR A 38 -17.46 -54.97 -21.14
N ASN A 39 -17.47 -55.68 -19.99
CA ASN A 39 -17.97 -57.06 -19.87
C ASN A 39 -18.03 -57.51 -18.39
N THR A 40 -19.21 -57.92 -17.96
CA THR A 40 -19.54 -58.77 -16.79
C THR A 40 -20.45 -59.90 -17.32
N PRO A 41 -20.80 -60.97 -16.57
CA PRO A 41 -20.25 -61.54 -15.32
C PRO A 41 -20.18 -63.10 -15.34
N THR A 42 -19.58 -63.74 -14.33
CA THR A 42 -20.21 -64.90 -13.65
C THR A 42 -19.63 -65.14 -12.26
N THR A 43 -20.49 -65.07 -11.25
CA THR A 43 -20.32 -65.56 -9.88
C THR A 43 -20.45 -67.09 -9.82
N PRO A 44 -19.81 -67.75 -8.85
CA PRO A 44 -20.39 -68.92 -8.20
C PRO A 44 -21.02 -68.54 -6.87
N SER A 45 -22.24 -69.02 -6.71
CA SER A 45 -23.11 -68.97 -5.55
C SER A 45 -22.50 -69.64 -4.32
N GLY A 46 -22.81 -69.10 -3.14
CA GLY A 46 -22.46 -69.67 -1.83
C GLY A 46 -23.33 -69.09 -0.71
N SER A 47 -24.61 -69.49 -0.71
CA SER A 47 -25.59 -69.61 0.38
C SER A 47 -25.65 -68.59 1.53
N MET A 48 -26.88 -68.09 1.73
CA MET A 48 -27.41 -67.41 2.92
C MET A 48 -27.14 -68.17 4.23
N ASN A 49 -26.97 -67.41 5.33
CA ASN A 49 -27.86 -67.51 6.49
C ASN A 49 -27.69 -66.32 7.45
N ASN A 50 -28.80 -65.64 7.69
CA ASN A 50 -28.99 -64.74 8.83
C ASN A 50 -29.08 -65.60 10.10
N ASN A 51 -28.23 -65.34 11.09
CA ASN A 51 -28.50 -65.70 12.47
C ASN A 51 -27.90 -64.61 13.37
N GLU A 52 -28.81 -63.83 13.97
CA GLU A 52 -28.54 -63.02 15.15
C GLU A 52 -28.25 -63.97 16.33
N GLY A 53 -27.21 -63.65 17.11
CA GLY A 53 -26.95 -64.31 18.40
C GLY A 53 -25.75 -65.26 18.46
N GLN A 54 -24.54 -64.75 18.28
CA GLN A 54 -23.34 -65.33 18.92
C GLN A 54 -22.36 -64.22 19.34
N PRO A 55 -21.65 -64.38 20.49
CA PRO A 55 -20.67 -63.40 20.93
C PRO A 55 -19.55 -63.29 19.89
N LYS A 56 -19.26 -62.05 19.50
CA LYS A 56 -18.18 -61.65 18.58
C LYS A 56 -16.89 -62.39 18.98
N PRO A 57 -16.28 -63.22 18.10
CA PRO A 57 -15.00 -63.83 18.42
C PRO A 57 -13.97 -62.71 18.63
N THR A 58 -13.30 -62.73 19.78
CA THR A 58 -12.16 -61.86 20.03
C THR A 58 -11.12 -62.09 18.91
N PRO A 59 -10.61 -61.02 18.26
CA PRO A 59 -9.62 -61.19 17.22
C PRO A 59 -8.38 -61.86 17.81
N ARG A 60 -8.08 -63.08 17.37
CA ARG A 60 -6.80 -63.72 17.68
C ARG A 60 -5.78 -63.13 16.70
N PRO A 61 -4.60 -62.70 17.16
CA PRO A 61 -3.55 -62.29 16.24
C PRO A 61 -3.18 -63.49 15.36
N TYR A 62 -3.23 -63.32 14.04
CA TYR A 62 -2.80 -64.32 13.09
C TYR A 62 -1.33 -64.68 13.34
N SER A 63 -1.02 -65.98 13.29
CA SER A 63 0.35 -66.47 13.37
C SER A 63 1.14 -66.05 12.14
N LYS A 64 2.48 -66.00 12.27
CA LYS A 64 3.34 -65.53 11.18
C LYS A 64 3.23 -66.40 9.91
N SER A 65 3.03 -67.71 10.08
CA SER A 65 2.80 -68.63 8.96
C SER A 65 1.45 -68.44 8.26
N GLU A 66 0.45 -67.87 8.94
CA GLU A 66 -0.82 -67.51 8.33
C GLU A 66 -0.68 -66.23 7.51
N TRP A 67 0.06 -65.23 8.01
CA TRP A 67 0.39 -64.01 7.25
C TRP A 67 1.17 -64.29 5.96
N ASP A 68 2.16 -65.18 6.03
CA ASP A 68 3.00 -65.49 4.87
C ASP A 68 2.23 -66.25 3.76
N ASN A 69 1.17 -66.99 4.11
CA ASN A 69 0.32 -67.68 3.13
C ASN A 69 -0.71 -66.76 2.47
N ILE A 70 -1.21 -65.74 3.18
CA ILE A 70 -2.22 -64.80 2.65
C ILE A 70 -1.67 -64.01 1.45
N PHE A 71 -0.38 -63.70 1.44
CA PHE A 71 0.26 -62.90 0.39
C PHE A 71 1.12 -63.69 -0.60
N LYS A 72 1.13 -65.02 -0.51
CA LYS A 72 1.99 -65.88 -1.32
C LYS A 72 1.85 -65.68 -2.85
N TYR A 73 0.69 -65.20 -3.29
CA TYR A 73 0.38 -64.95 -4.72
C TYR A 73 0.23 -63.46 -5.08
N SER A 74 0.41 -62.54 -4.11
CA SER A 74 0.31 -61.09 -4.35
C SER A 74 1.70 -60.51 -4.62
N ILE A 75 2.13 -60.53 -5.88
CA ILE A 75 3.49 -60.11 -6.29
C ILE A 75 3.73 -58.60 -6.05
N THR A 76 2.68 -57.77 -6.07
CA THR A 76 2.78 -56.30 -5.99
C THR A 76 2.03 -55.68 -4.81
N GLY A 77 1.30 -56.46 -4.01
CA GLY A 77 0.49 -55.93 -2.90
C GLY A 77 -0.75 -55.14 -3.34
N TRP A 78 -1.14 -55.23 -4.61
CA TRP A 78 -2.27 -54.45 -5.16
C TRP A 78 -3.63 -54.80 -4.53
N ASP A 79 -3.74 -56.01 -3.97
CA ASP A 79 -4.97 -56.47 -3.32
C ASP A 79 -5.20 -55.77 -1.97
N ILE A 80 -4.13 -55.22 -1.35
CA ILE A 80 -4.18 -54.48 -0.09
C ILE A 80 -4.85 -53.10 -0.28
N GLU A 81 -4.70 -52.48 -1.45
CA GLU A 81 -5.28 -51.16 -1.76
C GLU A 81 -6.80 -51.22 -2.00
N SER A 82 -7.37 -52.41 -2.23
CA SER A 82 -8.80 -52.58 -2.52
C SER A 82 -9.68 -52.82 -1.28
N HIS A 83 -9.08 -53.07 -0.13
CA HIS A 83 -9.81 -53.16 1.13
C HIS A 83 -9.86 -51.79 1.79
N THR A 84 -10.98 -51.09 1.61
CA THR A 84 -11.34 -49.99 2.49
C THR A 84 -11.47 -50.56 3.91
N GLU A 85 -10.39 -50.46 4.68
CA GLU A 85 -10.40 -50.74 6.10
C GLU A 85 -11.47 -49.83 6.69
N LYS A 86 -12.63 -50.41 7.06
CA LYS A 86 -13.66 -49.69 7.80
C LYS A 86 -13.02 -49.35 9.14
N GLN A 87 -12.39 -48.18 9.22
CA GLN A 87 -11.98 -47.60 10.49
C GLN A 87 -13.19 -47.71 11.42
N PRO A 88 -13.02 -48.24 12.65
CA PRO A 88 -14.10 -48.21 13.62
C PRO A 88 -14.53 -46.75 13.73
N LYS A 89 -15.78 -46.46 13.36
CA LYS A 89 -16.38 -45.14 13.52
C LYS A 89 -16.16 -44.72 14.97
N GLN A 90 -15.21 -43.82 15.18
CA GLN A 90 -15.07 -43.10 16.42
C GLN A 90 -16.46 -42.48 16.67
N PRO A 91 -17.05 -42.61 17.87
CA PRO A 91 -18.35 -42.01 18.13
C PRO A 91 -18.24 -40.52 17.79
N GLU A 92 -18.98 -40.08 16.77
CA GLU A 92 -19.03 -38.68 16.37
C GLU A 92 -19.62 -37.91 17.56
N THR A 93 -18.76 -37.36 18.40
CA THR A 93 -19.15 -36.34 19.37
C THR A 93 -19.64 -35.17 18.52
N LYS A 94 -20.96 -35.06 18.34
CA LYS A 94 -21.58 -33.98 17.57
C LYS A 94 -21.35 -32.67 18.31
N LEU A 95 -20.19 -32.06 18.10
CA LEU A 95 -19.88 -30.74 18.64
C LEU A 95 -20.91 -29.75 18.11
N PRO A 96 -21.44 -28.86 18.96
CA PRO A 96 -22.39 -27.86 18.53
C PRO A 96 -21.75 -26.92 17.49
N LYS A 97 -22.59 -26.20 16.76
CA LYS A 97 -22.12 -25.08 15.91
C LYS A 97 -21.94 -23.83 16.77
N PHE A 98 -21.14 -22.89 16.27
CA PHE A 98 -21.01 -21.58 16.90
C PHE A 98 -22.38 -20.92 17.06
N PRO A 99 -22.67 -20.28 18.21
CA PRO A 99 -23.98 -19.68 18.48
C PRO A 99 -24.26 -18.44 17.61
N LYS A 100 -23.21 -17.81 17.06
CA LYS A 100 -23.29 -16.61 16.21
C LYS A 100 -22.17 -16.64 15.16
N GLN A 101 -22.42 -15.99 14.03
CA GLN A 101 -21.48 -15.84 12.92
C GLN A 101 -21.25 -14.34 12.62
N ASN A 102 -20.17 -14.02 11.89
CA ASN A 102 -19.80 -12.66 11.48
C ASN A 102 -19.65 -11.67 12.64
N LEU A 103 -18.97 -12.09 13.72
CA LEU A 103 -18.76 -11.22 14.87
C LEU A 103 -17.85 -10.04 14.53
N GLU A 104 -18.25 -8.83 14.92
CA GLU A 104 -17.38 -7.66 14.84
C GLU A 104 -16.38 -7.67 16.01
N VAL A 105 -15.10 -7.82 15.68
CA VAL A 105 -14.02 -7.96 16.68
C VAL A 105 -13.25 -6.66 16.90
N GLY A 106 -13.64 -5.58 16.22
CA GLY A 106 -13.22 -4.22 16.53
C GLY A 106 -12.46 -3.54 15.40
N THR A 107 -11.63 -2.55 15.78
CA THR A 107 -10.97 -1.65 14.85
C THR A 107 -9.47 -1.59 15.11
N TYR A 108 -8.66 -1.90 14.10
CA TYR A 108 -7.21 -2.09 14.22
C TYR A 108 -6.45 -1.23 13.22
N SER A 109 -5.27 -0.72 13.58
CA SER A 109 -4.38 -0.07 12.62
C SER A 109 -3.77 -1.10 11.66
N LYS A 110 -3.37 -0.67 10.47
CA LYS A 110 -2.67 -1.53 9.49
C LYS A 110 -1.41 -2.17 10.07
N LYS A 111 -0.69 -1.48 10.97
CA LYS A 111 0.49 -2.02 11.65
C LYS A 111 0.15 -3.18 12.57
N GLU A 112 -0.98 -3.09 13.29
CA GLU A 112 -1.45 -4.17 14.16
C GLU A 112 -1.89 -5.39 13.35
N VAL A 113 -2.54 -5.20 12.21
CA VAL A 113 -2.97 -6.31 11.33
C VAL A 113 -1.77 -7.02 10.69
N LEU A 114 -0.70 -6.28 10.36
CA LEU A 114 0.54 -6.84 9.78
C LEU A 114 1.36 -7.67 10.78
N ASP A 115 1.26 -7.40 12.08
CA ASP A 115 1.89 -8.22 13.11
C ASP A 115 1.02 -9.46 13.37
N ASN A 116 1.17 -10.46 12.50
CA ASN A 116 0.31 -11.64 12.45
C ASN A 116 0.14 -12.35 13.81
N SER A 117 1.23 -12.49 14.57
CA SER A 117 1.20 -13.18 15.86
C SER A 117 0.42 -12.38 16.92
N SER A 118 0.70 -11.07 17.02
CA SER A 118 0.00 -10.18 17.95
C SER A 118 -1.48 -10.01 17.56
N PHE A 119 -1.76 -9.93 16.26
CA PHE A 119 -3.10 -9.82 15.71
C PHE A 119 -3.93 -11.07 16.04
N HIS A 120 -3.40 -12.26 15.76
CA HIS A 120 -4.07 -13.54 16.07
C HIS A 120 -4.39 -13.66 17.56
N LYS A 121 -3.47 -13.26 18.44
CA LYS A 121 -3.71 -13.22 19.88
C LYS A 121 -4.87 -12.29 20.24
N THR A 122 -4.87 -11.09 19.66
CA THR A 122 -5.89 -10.07 19.92
C THR A 122 -7.29 -10.52 19.46
N ILE A 123 -7.39 -11.10 18.26
CA ILE A 123 -8.64 -11.65 17.73
C ILE A 123 -9.17 -12.77 18.64
N LYS A 124 -8.31 -13.71 19.06
CA LYS A 124 -8.71 -14.79 19.98
C LYS A 124 -9.26 -14.26 21.30
N THR A 125 -8.58 -13.30 21.90
CA THR A 125 -9.05 -12.67 23.15
C THR A 125 -10.42 -12.04 22.96
N LYS A 126 -10.63 -11.30 21.87
CA LYS A 126 -11.92 -10.63 21.62
C LYS A 126 -13.06 -11.62 21.37
N VAL A 127 -12.82 -12.66 20.59
CA VAL A 127 -13.81 -13.72 20.33
C VAL A 127 -14.15 -14.46 21.63
N ALA A 128 -13.16 -14.77 22.45
CA ALA A 128 -13.34 -15.40 23.75
C ALA A 128 -14.22 -14.55 24.70
N GLU A 129 -13.98 -13.24 24.75
CA GLU A 129 -14.83 -12.30 25.51
C GLU A 129 -16.28 -12.27 25.01
N LEU A 130 -16.47 -12.18 23.68
CA LEU A 130 -17.80 -12.09 23.06
C LEU A 130 -18.62 -13.37 23.23
N LEU A 131 -17.96 -14.54 23.17
CA LEU A 131 -18.61 -15.85 23.28
C LEU A 131 -18.56 -16.44 24.68
N LYS A 132 -17.85 -15.79 25.62
CA LYS A 132 -17.64 -16.27 27.00
C LYS A 132 -17.02 -17.68 27.07
N ILE A 133 -15.99 -17.92 26.26
CA ILE A 133 -15.23 -19.19 26.18
C ILE A 133 -13.75 -18.95 26.45
N ASP A 134 -12.97 -20.01 26.68
CA ASP A 134 -11.52 -19.89 26.85
C ASP A 134 -10.82 -19.66 25.50
N ALA A 135 -10.02 -18.58 25.40
CA ALA A 135 -9.22 -18.24 24.22
C ALA A 135 -8.23 -19.34 23.80
N LYS A 136 -7.83 -20.24 24.72
CA LYS A 136 -6.97 -21.40 24.41
C LYS A 136 -7.65 -22.41 23.50
N THR A 137 -8.98 -22.44 23.47
CA THR A 137 -9.74 -23.32 22.59
C THR A 137 -9.79 -22.81 21.16
N LEU A 138 -9.37 -21.56 20.91
CA LEU A 138 -9.50 -20.87 19.63
C LEU A 138 -8.20 -20.87 18.83
N THR A 139 -8.34 -20.99 17.51
CA THR A 139 -7.26 -20.86 16.55
C THR A 139 -7.70 -19.99 15.39
N VAL A 140 -6.97 -18.90 15.13
CA VAL A 140 -7.16 -18.08 13.92
C VAL A 140 -6.40 -18.76 12.79
N VAL A 141 -7.08 -19.05 11.68
CA VAL A 141 -6.55 -19.83 10.56
C VAL A 141 -6.23 -18.92 9.39
N ASP A 142 -7.24 -18.17 8.91
CA ASP A 142 -7.11 -17.31 7.75
C ASP A 142 -7.46 -15.88 8.14
N VAL A 143 -6.69 -14.91 7.64
CA VAL A 143 -6.96 -13.49 7.80
C VAL A 143 -6.86 -12.84 6.42
N TYR A 144 -7.92 -12.16 6.01
CA TYR A 144 -8.02 -11.41 4.78
C TYR A 144 -8.35 -9.96 5.12
N TYR A 145 -7.69 -8.99 4.48
CA TYR A 145 -7.99 -7.60 4.72
C TYR A 145 -7.65 -6.73 3.51
N ASP A 146 -8.37 -5.62 3.40
CA ASP A 146 -8.12 -4.53 2.48
C ASP A 146 -7.72 -3.26 3.25
N GLU A 147 -7.84 -2.09 2.61
CA GLU A 147 -7.44 -0.83 3.24
C GLU A 147 -8.38 -0.37 4.37
N GLN A 148 -9.64 -0.82 4.38
CA GLN A 148 -10.69 -0.31 5.26
C GLN A 148 -11.28 -1.40 6.19
N SER A 149 -11.18 -2.66 5.81
CA SER A 149 -11.83 -3.77 6.53
C SER A 149 -11.05 -5.08 6.38
N GLY A 150 -11.43 -6.06 7.19
CA GLY A 150 -10.94 -7.41 7.02
C GLY A 150 -11.83 -8.45 7.69
N GLU A 151 -11.57 -9.69 7.34
CA GLU A 151 -12.26 -10.87 7.82
C GLU A 151 -11.24 -11.90 8.31
N ALA A 152 -11.60 -12.67 9.33
CA ALA A 152 -10.80 -13.80 9.77
C ALA A 152 -11.65 -15.04 10.06
N ASN A 153 -11.06 -16.20 9.80
CA ASN A 153 -11.62 -17.51 10.12
C ASN A 153 -11.06 -18.01 11.45
N VAL A 154 -11.94 -18.33 12.39
CA VAL A 154 -11.58 -18.84 13.72
C VAL A 154 -12.17 -20.23 13.92
N LYS A 155 -11.32 -21.19 14.26
CA LYS A 155 -11.72 -22.54 14.67
C LYS A 155 -11.73 -22.66 16.19
N SER A 156 -12.54 -23.57 16.71
CA SER A 156 -12.52 -23.93 18.13
C SER A 156 -12.48 -25.45 18.30
N THR A 157 -11.89 -25.93 19.39
CA THR A 157 -12.04 -27.33 19.82
C THR A 157 -13.43 -27.64 20.37
N LEU A 158 -14.25 -26.61 20.66
CA LEU A 158 -15.60 -26.75 21.23
C LEU A 158 -16.71 -26.77 20.17
N TYR A 159 -16.41 -26.37 18.93
CA TYR A 159 -17.40 -26.18 17.87
C TYR A 159 -17.01 -26.91 16.58
N SER A 160 -18.01 -27.39 15.84
CA SER A 160 -17.78 -28.17 14.62
C SER A 160 -17.58 -27.33 13.35
N ASP A 161 -18.12 -26.11 13.31
CA ASP A 161 -18.01 -25.19 12.18
C ASP A 161 -16.91 -24.13 12.38
N VAL A 162 -16.65 -23.34 11.34
CA VAL A 162 -15.70 -22.22 11.38
C VAL A 162 -16.46 -20.94 11.69
N LEU A 163 -15.96 -20.15 12.63
CA LEU A 163 -16.48 -18.83 12.93
C LEU A 163 -15.85 -17.80 12.01
N LYS A 164 -16.67 -17.06 11.26
CA LYS A 164 -16.23 -15.85 10.55
C LYS A 164 -16.30 -14.64 11.46
N VAL A 165 -15.25 -13.83 11.48
CA VAL A 165 -15.22 -12.56 12.21
C VAL A 165 -14.85 -11.42 11.27
N LYS A 166 -15.33 -10.22 11.57
CA LYS A 166 -15.09 -8.99 10.79
C LYS A 166 -14.41 -7.94 11.65
N PHE A 167 -13.51 -7.18 11.05
CA PHE A 167 -12.85 -6.06 11.70
C PHE A 167 -12.68 -4.89 10.74
N VAL A 168 -12.51 -3.70 11.32
CA VAL A 168 -12.26 -2.47 10.56
C VAL A 168 -10.78 -2.15 10.63
N VAL A 169 -10.18 -1.80 9.50
CA VAL A 169 -8.81 -1.32 9.44
C VAL A 169 -8.85 0.21 9.53
N LYS A 170 -8.24 0.77 10.57
CA LYS A 170 -8.00 2.23 10.68
C LYS A 170 -7.06 2.62 9.55
N THR A 171 -7.61 3.08 8.44
CA THR A 171 -6.95 4.12 7.66
C THR A 171 -6.82 5.32 8.57
N GLN A 172 -5.58 5.70 8.94
CA GLN A 172 -5.40 7.02 9.51
C GLN A 172 -6.06 8.03 8.57
N PRO A 173 -6.87 8.99 9.07
CA PRO A 173 -7.32 10.08 8.22
C PRO A 173 -6.05 10.71 7.66
N ASN A 174 -5.88 10.60 6.35
CA ASN A 174 -4.73 11.11 5.63
C ASN A 174 -4.89 12.64 5.54
N LYS A 175 -4.86 13.30 6.70
CA LYS A 175 -4.91 14.75 6.80
C LYS A 175 -3.72 15.25 5.98
N PRO A 176 -3.94 16.15 5.00
CA PRO A 176 -2.86 16.67 4.20
C PRO A 176 -1.76 17.22 5.10
N ILE A 177 -0.54 16.74 4.90
CA ILE A 177 0.62 17.24 5.63
C ILE A 177 1.04 18.56 4.99
N LEU A 178 1.13 19.61 5.79
CA LEU A 178 1.66 20.88 5.32
C LEU A 178 3.16 20.75 5.07
N VAL A 179 3.57 20.71 3.81
CA VAL A 179 4.97 20.48 3.39
C VAL A 179 5.71 21.77 3.05
N GLY A 180 5.11 22.94 3.26
CA GLY A 180 5.81 24.21 3.16
C GLY A 180 4.98 25.36 2.62
N SER A 181 5.67 26.46 2.35
CA SER A 181 5.13 27.63 1.65
C SER A 181 6.12 28.03 0.56
N TYR A 182 5.64 28.23 -0.66
CA TYR A 182 6.46 28.40 -1.85
C TYR A 182 5.98 29.58 -2.69
N THR A 183 6.90 30.33 -3.30
CA THR A 183 6.55 31.32 -4.33
C THR A 183 6.16 30.63 -5.63
N ARG A 184 5.51 31.35 -6.55
CA ARG A 184 5.16 30.79 -7.86
C ARG A 184 6.41 30.43 -8.67
N SER A 185 7.42 31.28 -8.63
CA SER A 185 8.73 30.99 -9.23
C SER A 185 9.38 29.70 -8.70
N GLN A 186 9.27 29.41 -7.40
CA GLN A 186 9.75 28.16 -6.82
C GLN A 186 8.95 26.96 -7.31
N ILE A 187 7.61 27.06 -7.39
CA ILE A 187 6.75 25.98 -7.87
C ILE A 187 7.02 25.64 -9.34
N LEU A 188 7.31 26.66 -10.16
CA LEU A 188 7.65 26.50 -11.58
C LEU A 188 9.04 25.86 -11.80
N ASP A 189 9.96 25.99 -10.84
CA ASP A 189 11.19 25.18 -10.81
C ASP A 189 10.87 23.78 -10.26
N HIS A 190 10.21 22.98 -11.10
CA HIS A 190 9.73 21.63 -10.79
C HIS A 190 10.78 20.76 -10.09
N THR A 191 12.06 20.86 -10.47
CA THR A 191 13.14 20.05 -9.90
C THR A 191 13.39 20.41 -8.44
N SER A 192 13.65 21.69 -8.17
CA SER A 192 13.92 22.19 -6.81
C SER A 192 12.68 22.06 -5.92
N PHE A 193 11.50 22.33 -6.47
CA PHE A 193 10.23 22.19 -5.78
C PHE A 193 9.97 20.75 -5.35
N TYR A 194 10.08 19.78 -6.27
CA TYR A 194 9.78 18.38 -5.95
C TYR A 194 10.79 17.82 -4.95
N LYS A 195 12.06 18.23 -5.05
CA LYS A 195 13.08 17.90 -4.06
C LYS A 195 12.70 18.40 -2.67
N SER A 196 12.29 19.67 -2.55
CA SER A 196 11.87 20.25 -1.26
C SER A 196 10.69 19.49 -0.64
N ILE A 197 9.67 19.17 -1.45
CA ILE A 197 8.50 18.39 -0.98
C ILE A 197 8.95 17.03 -0.44
N LYS A 198 9.82 16.31 -1.18
CA LYS A 198 10.35 15.01 -0.74
C LYS A 198 11.13 15.11 0.56
N THR A 199 12.01 16.11 0.71
CA THR A 199 12.77 16.34 1.94
C THR A 199 11.84 16.54 3.14
N ASN A 200 10.80 17.36 3.00
CA ASN A 200 9.87 17.64 4.09
C ASN A 200 9.03 16.41 4.46
N LEU A 201 8.56 15.65 3.47
CA LEU A 201 7.88 14.38 3.70
C LEU A 201 8.80 13.33 4.35
N ALA A 202 10.05 13.20 3.89
CA ALA A 202 11.03 12.27 4.44
C ALA A 202 11.30 12.54 5.91
N LYS A 203 11.43 13.82 6.28
CA LYS A 203 11.60 14.26 7.66
C LYS A 203 10.41 13.91 8.54
N GLU A 204 9.18 14.17 8.06
CA GLU A 204 7.95 13.89 8.80
C GLU A 204 7.80 12.38 9.10
N PHE A 205 8.08 11.53 8.10
CA PHE A 205 7.90 10.08 8.21
C PHE A 205 9.15 9.32 8.68
N LYS A 206 10.29 9.99 8.85
CA LYS A 206 11.60 9.38 9.17
C LYS A 206 11.98 8.28 8.17
N ILE A 207 11.85 8.58 6.88
CA ILE A 207 12.18 7.68 5.76
C ILE A 207 13.20 8.33 4.82
N SER A 208 13.78 7.56 3.89
CA SER A 208 14.67 8.11 2.86
C SER A 208 13.89 8.92 1.83
N GLU A 209 14.46 10.02 1.34
CA GLU A 209 13.90 10.77 0.20
C GLU A 209 13.78 9.91 -1.06
N MET A 210 14.68 8.94 -1.24
CA MET A 210 14.66 8.00 -2.36
C MET A 210 13.44 7.07 -2.32
N ASP A 211 12.87 6.87 -1.13
CA ASP A 211 11.67 6.04 -0.93
C ASP A 211 10.38 6.83 -1.21
N ILE A 212 10.46 8.09 -1.62
CA ILE A 212 9.31 8.96 -1.87
C ILE A 212 9.18 9.26 -3.37
N LYS A 213 8.03 8.89 -3.93
CA LYS A 213 7.64 9.18 -5.31
C LYS A 213 6.45 10.12 -5.33
N ILE A 214 6.61 11.34 -5.84
CA ILE A 214 5.48 12.24 -6.10
C ILE A 214 4.66 11.66 -7.26
N ILE A 215 3.35 11.53 -7.09
CA ILE A 215 2.41 11.01 -8.09
C ILE A 215 1.75 12.17 -8.86
N GLY A 216 1.34 13.21 -8.14
CA GLY A 216 0.68 14.35 -8.74
C GLY A 216 0.67 15.55 -7.80
N ILE A 217 0.65 16.74 -8.40
CA ILE A 217 0.57 18.03 -7.73
C ILE A 217 -0.50 18.87 -8.41
N TYR A 218 -1.26 19.62 -7.61
CA TYR A 218 -2.22 20.62 -8.04
C TYR A 218 -2.06 21.87 -7.19
N TYR A 219 -2.37 23.04 -7.73
CA TYR A 219 -2.45 24.26 -6.94
C TYR A 219 -3.43 25.26 -7.56
N ASP A 220 -4.14 25.98 -6.70
CA ASP A 220 -4.74 27.26 -7.03
C ASP A 220 -3.76 28.37 -6.60
N GLY A 221 -3.92 29.60 -7.09
CA GLY A 221 -2.95 30.67 -6.82
C GLY A 221 -2.71 31.03 -5.34
N LYS A 222 -3.35 30.37 -4.38
CA LYS A 222 -3.19 30.58 -2.92
C LYS A 222 -2.72 29.32 -2.20
N THR A 223 -3.18 28.14 -2.59
CA THR A 223 -2.82 26.87 -1.95
C THR A 223 -2.59 25.80 -2.99
N GLY A 224 -1.80 24.79 -2.64
CA GLY A 224 -1.66 23.60 -3.45
C GLY A 224 -1.54 22.36 -2.62
N GLY A 225 -1.50 21.24 -3.29
CA GLY A 225 -1.37 19.94 -2.68
C GLY A 225 -1.01 18.88 -3.68
N GLY A 226 -0.94 17.65 -3.19
CA GLY A 226 -0.55 16.54 -4.01
C GLY A 226 -0.59 15.23 -3.29
N VAL A 227 -0.17 14.20 -4.02
CA VAL A 227 -0.11 12.83 -3.54
C VAL A 227 1.29 12.29 -3.80
N ALA A 228 1.88 11.67 -2.79
CA ALA A 228 3.13 10.93 -2.89
C ALA A 228 2.91 9.46 -2.51
N LYS A 229 3.79 8.59 -2.99
CA LYS A 229 3.86 7.17 -2.64
C LYS A 229 5.15 6.91 -1.85
N SER A 230 5.07 6.05 -0.85
CA SER A 230 6.24 5.42 -0.24
C SER A 230 6.00 3.93 -0.01
N PRO A 231 7.02 3.06 -0.12
CA PRO A 231 6.92 1.64 0.22
C PRO A 231 6.35 1.39 1.62
N ARG A 232 6.53 2.33 2.55
CA ARG A 232 6.10 2.18 3.96
C ARG A 232 4.71 2.72 4.26
N THR A 233 4.17 3.67 3.48
CA THR A 233 2.95 4.42 3.82
C THR A 233 1.87 4.41 2.75
N ASN A 234 2.00 3.60 1.69
CA ASN A 234 1.10 3.54 0.52
C ASN A 234 0.94 4.92 -0.15
N LEU A 235 0.03 5.77 0.32
CA LEU A 235 -0.26 7.09 -0.25
C LEU A 235 -0.19 8.15 0.85
N ILE A 236 0.51 9.24 0.56
CA ILE A 236 0.70 10.39 1.42
C ILE A 236 0.01 11.57 0.74
N LYS A 237 -1.00 12.16 1.41
CA LYS A 237 -1.57 13.44 0.97
C LYS A 237 -0.79 14.59 1.60
N PHE A 238 -0.45 15.60 0.80
CA PHE A 238 0.23 16.79 1.28
C PHE A 238 -0.40 18.07 0.74
N GLU A 239 -0.20 19.16 1.45
CA GLU A 239 -0.60 20.51 1.09
C GLU A 239 0.55 21.50 1.25
N PHE A 240 0.53 22.59 0.50
CA PHE A 240 1.48 23.69 0.63
C PHE A 240 0.78 25.03 0.39
N LYS A 241 1.35 26.10 0.91
CA LYS A 241 0.84 27.46 0.66
C LYS A 241 1.58 28.08 -0.52
N VAL A 242 0.86 28.82 -1.35
CA VAL A 242 1.45 29.67 -2.37
C VAL A 242 1.63 31.05 -1.75
N LEU A 243 2.88 31.45 -1.56
CA LEU A 243 3.21 32.78 -1.08
C LEU A 243 2.81 33.78 -2.17
N ALA A 244 2.04 34.80 -1.78
CA ALA A 244 1.79 35.94 -2.63
C ALA A 244 3.15 36.55 -2.97
N GLU A 245 3.53 36.53 -4.25
CA GLU A 245 4.63 37.36 -4.71
C GLU A 245 4.27 38.80 -4.38
N ASN A 246 5.20 39.56 -3.79
CA ASN A 246 4.98 40.95 -3.44
C ASN A 246 4.48 41.67 -4.69
N LYS A 247 3.16 41.90 -4.72
CA LYS A 247 2.46 42.49 -5.86
C LYS A 247 2.94 43.92 -5.97
N THR A 248 3.81 44.20 -6.94
CA THR A 248 4.08 45.59 -7.29
C THR A 248 2.82 46.13 -7.94
N THR A 249 2.11 46.96 -7.18
CA THR A 249 0.94 47.72 -7.59
C THR A 249 1.22 48.39 -8.93
N VAL A 250 0.22 48.40 -9.82
CA VAL A 250 0.27 49.09 -11.12
C VAL A 250 0.87 50.48 -10.94
N VAL A 251 2.15 50.65 -11.29
CA VAL A 251 2.77 51.97 -11.39
C VAL A 251 2.18 52.57 -12.65
N LYS A 252 1.20 53.46 -12.49
CA LYS A 252 0.82 54.37 -13.58
C LYS A 252 2.03 55.29 -13.81
N ASP A 253 2.43 55.41 -15.07
CA ASP A 253 3.49 56.29 -15.58
C ASP A 253 4.94 55.88 -15.27
N LEU A 254 5.41 54.82 -15.95
CA LEU A 254 6.82 54.44 -16.00
C LEU A 254 7.61 55.34 -16.98
N ASN A 255 7.81 56.61 -16.62
CA ASN A 255 8.72 57.47 -17.38
C ASN A 255 10.18 57.10 -17.06
N VAL A 256 11.01 56.83 -18.07
CA VAL A 256 12.42 56.42 -17.91
C VAL A 256 13.44 57.52 -18.22
N GLY A 257 12.97 58.75 -18.48
CA GLY A 257 13.79 59.95 -18.63
C GLY A 257 13.88 60.44 -20.07
N GLU A 258 14.91 61.26 -20.33
CA GLU A 258 15.12 61.91 -21.62
C GLU A 258 16.35 61.33 -22.32
N TYR A 259 16.24 61.11 -23.63
CA TYR A 259 17.29 60.50 -24.45
C TYR A 259 17.47 61.27 -25.75
N THR A 260 18.69 61.29 -26.28
CA THR A 260 18.93 61.79 -27.64
C THR A 260 18.64 60.70 -28.68
N LYS A 261 18.37 61.09 -29.94
CA LYS A 261 18.18 60.11 -31.05
C LYS A 261 19.36 59.14 -31.18
N ASN A 262 20.59 59.63 -30.99
CA ASN A 262 21.81 58.80 -31.04
C ASN A 262 21.88 57.77 -29.90
N GLU A 263 21.41 58.12 -28.70
CA GLU A 263 21.37 57.18 -27.58
C GLU A 263 20.36 56.06 -27.81
N ILE A 264 19.25 56.34 -28.50
CA ILE A 264 18.22 55.35 -28.82
C ILE A 264 18.71 54.40 -29.93
N LEU A 265 19.42 54.92 -30.94
CA LEU A 265 20.00 54.12 -32.03
C LEU A 265 21.02 53.08 -31.51
N ASP A 266 21.74 53.39 -30.43
CA ASP A 266 22.52 52.41 -29.68
C ASP A 266 21.60 51.56 -28.77
N ASN A 267 20.80 50.70 -29.39
CA ASN A 267 19.80 49.86 -28.74
C ASN A 267 20.33 49.12 -27.49
N SER A 268 21.58 48.64 -27.55
CA SER A 268 22.19 47.88 -26.45
C SER A 268 22.37 48.74 -25.20
N ASN A 269 22.95 49.93 -25.37
CA ASN A 269 23.22 50.85 -24.28
C ASN A 269 21.93 51.52 -23.78
N PHE A 270 21.01 51.85 -24.70
CA PHE A 270 19.68 52.32 -24.39
C PHE A 270 18.94 51.34 -23.46
N TYR A 271 18.81 50.08 -23.87
CA TYR A 271 18.12 49.06 -23.08
C TYR A 271 18.79 48.83 -21.73
N LYS A 272 20.12 48.86 -21.64
CA LYS A 272 20.82 48.74 -20.37
C LYS A 272 20.47 49.88 -19.40
N LYS A 273 20.48 51.13 -19.87
CA LYS A 273 20.07 52.29 -19.06
C LYS A 273 18.62 52.18 -18.62
N VAL A 274 17.72 51.85 -19.55
CA VAL A 274 16.28 51.72 -19.29
C VAL A 274 16.00 50.61 -18.27
N LYS A 275 16.59 49.41 -18.44
CA LYS A 275 16.44 48.29 -17.49
C LYS A 275 16.86 48.66 -16.08
N LYS A 276 17.99 49.35 -15.92
CA LYS A 276 18.47 49.80 -14.60
C LYS A 276 17.47 50.74 -13.90
N ILE A 277 16.87 51.67 -14.63
CA ILE A 277 15.86 52.60 -14.09
C ILE A 277 14.59 51.84 -13.69
N LEU A 278 14.13 50.94 -14.56
CA LEU A 278 12.93 50.14 -14.33
C LEU A 278 13.09 49.16 -13.18
N ALA A 279 14.24 48.49 -13.07
CA ALA A 279 14.58 47.63 -11.95
C ALA A 279 14.44 48.36 -10.61
N LYS A 280 14.96 49.59 -10.54
CA LYS A 280 14.84 50.44 -9.36
C LYS A 280 13.40 50.88 -9.10
N LYS A 281 12.67 51.33 -10.13
CA LYS A 281 11.28 51.81 -9.98
C LYS A 281 10.29 50.71 -9.62
N LEU A 282 10.48 49.51 -10.16
CA LEU A 282 9.59 48.37 -9.98
C LEU A 282 10.05 47.43 -8.84
N ASN A 283 11.22 47.68 -8.26
CA ASN A 283 11.87 46.83 -7.27
C ASN A 283 12.00 45.37 -7.76
N ILE A 284 12.45 45.20 -9.01
CA ILE A 284 12.65 43.91 -9.66
C ILE A 284 14.12 43.75 -10.07
N ASP A 285 14.56 42.50 -10.20
CA ASP A 285 15.92 42.18 -10.67
C ASP A 285 16.07 42.58 -12.16
N GLU A 286 17.13 43.35 -12.47
CA GLU A 286 17.45 43.82 -13.82
C GLU A 286 17.56 42.67 -14.83
N SER A 287 18.10 41.52 -14.42
CA SER A 287 18.25 40.32 -15.24
C SER A 287 16.92 39.68 -15.66
N LYS A 288 15.84 40.01 -14.95
CA LYS A 288 14.50 39.50 -15.22
C LYS A 288 13.68 40.43 -16.12
N ILE A 289 14.22 41.58 -16.50
CA ILE A 289 13.55 42.56 -17.36
C ILE A 289 13.88 42.28 -18.83
N THR A 290 12.82 42.13 -19.62
CA THR A 290 12.86 42.13 -21.09
C THR A 290 12.17 43.39 -21.59
N ILE A 291 12.80 44.08 -22.54
CA ILE A 291 12.25 45.25 -23.22
C ILE A 291 11.92 44.84 -24.65
N SER A 292 10.73 45.23 -25.12
CA SER A 292 10.25 45.00 -26.48
C SER A 292 9.48 46.20 -27.00
N ASP A 293 9.17 46.19 -28.30
CA ASP A 293 8.22 47.11 -28.96
C ASP A 293 8.52 48.59 -28.72
N VAL A 294 9.81 48.95 -28.73
CA VAL A 294 10.23 50.33 -28.58
C VAL A 294 9.94 51.10 -29.86
N THR A 295 9.08 52.11 -29.75
CA THR A 295 8.72 53.02 -30.84
C THR A 295 8.90 54.45 -30.36
N TYR A 296 9.28 55.35 -31.28
CA TYR A 296 9.47 56.76 -30.94
C TYR A 296 9.18 57.65 -32.13
N GLU A 297 8.70 58.85 -31.81
CA GLU A 297 8.45 59.95 -32.73
C GLU A 297 9.42 61.10 -32.40
N ASP A 298 9.13 62.32 -32.88
CA ASP A 298 10.05 63.45 -32.76
C ASP A 298 10.26 63.97 -31.34
N LYS A 299 9.32 63.71 -30.41
CA LYS A 299 9.36 64.29 -29.06
C LYS A 299 9.32 63.26 -27.93
N SER A 300 8.87 62.04 -28.21
CA SER A 300 8.70 61.00 -27.21
C SER A 300 8.73 59.62 -27.82
N GLY A 301 8.98 58.62 -27.00
CA GLY A 301 8.77 57.23 -27.35
C GLY A 301 8.18 56.43 -26.22
N GLU A 302 7.73 55.23 -26.57
CA GLU A 302 7.21 54.24 -25.65
C GLU A 302 7.84 52.88 -25.92
N GLY A 303 7.77 52.00 -24.92
CA GLY A 303 8.16 50.62 -25.08
C GLY A 303 7.46 49.73 -24.06
N THR A 304 7.57 48.43 -24.29
CA THR A 304 6.94 47.40 -23.46
C THR A 304 7.98 46.72 -22.59
N ILE A 305 7.59 46.40 -21.36
CA ILE A 305 8.38 45.65 -20.40
C ILE A 305 7.65 44.37 -20.05
N ARG A 306 8.42 43.28 -20.08
CA ARG A 306 8.00 41.98 -19.60
C ARG A 306 9.00 41.45 -18.58
N SER A 307 8.49 40.87 -17.51
CA SER A 307 9.30 40.21 -16.49
C SER A 307 8.52 39.05 -15.89
N THR A 308 9.23 37.99 -15.48
CA THR A 308 8.64 36.88 -14.73
C THR A 308 8.20 37.29 -13.31
N GLN A 309 8.57 38.50 -12.87
CA GLN A 309 8.18 39.09 -11.59
C GLN A 309 7.02 40.10 -11.73
N LEU A 310 6.41 40.21 -12.91
CA LEU A 310 5.26 41.09 -13.17
C LEU A 310 4.05 40.26 -13.64
N ASP A 311 2.85 40.61 -13.16
CA ASP A 311 1.60 39.91 -13.53
C ASP A 311 1.12 40.21 -14.95
N LYS A 312 1.62 41.31 -15.54
CA LYS A 312 1.25 41.77 -16.87
C LYS A 312 2.38 42.55 -17.51
N GLU A 313 2.31 42.68 -18.83
CA GLU A 313 3.16 43.61 -19.56
C GLU A 313 2.85 45.06 -19.14
N LEU A 314 3.91 45.84 -18.96
CA LEU A 314 3.82 47.26 -18.59
C LEU A 314 4.40 48.10 -19.71
N LYS A 315 3.83 49.28 -19.93
CA LYS A 315 4.39 50.28 -20.85
C LYS A 315 5.29 51.25 -20.07
N PHE A 316 6.40 51.65 -20.69
CA PHE A 316 7.22 52.77 -20.26
C PHE A 316 7.27 53.85 -21.33
N THR A 317 7.55 55.08 -20.92
CA THR A 317 7.66 56.24 -21.80
C THR A 317 8.99 56.96 -21.59
N PHE A 318 9.47 57.66 -22.61
CA PHE A 318 10.64 58.52 -22.56
C PHE A 318 10.45 59.73 -23.48
N THR A 319 11.20 60.80 -23.25
CA THR A 319 11.19 62.00 -24.10
C THR A 319 12.47 62.09 -24.93
N LEU A 320 12.37 62.74 -26.09
CA LEU A 320 13.51 63.03 -26.94
C LEU A 320 13.97 64.48 -26.73
N LYS A 321 15.30 64.65 -26.63
CA LYS A 321 15.98 65.96 -26.57
C LYS A 321 17.05 66.09 -27.65
#